data_AF-A0A455UJ77-F1
#
_entry.id   AF-A0A455UJ77-F1
#
_cell.length_a   1.000
_cell.length_b   1.000
_cell.length_c   1.000
_cell.angle_alpha   90.00
_cell.angle_beta   90.00
_cell.angle_gamma   90.00
#
_symmetry.space_group_name_H-M   'P 1'
#
loop_
_entity.id
_entity.type
_entity.pdbx_description
1 polymer ?
#
loop_
_entity_poly.entity_id
_entity_poly.type
_entity_poly.pdbx_seq_one_letter_code
_entity_poly.pdbx_strand_id
1 'polypeptide(L)'
;MPDIRIKRLKCYAMESLIEEGQELIEATEKGAVRDAGLIGAAQKVEHYEIATYGTLCSLAEQLGYTEAKNILAETLKEEKSTDDKLTTLAKENVNKKAG
;
A
#
# COMPACT_ATOMS: atom_id res chain seq x y z
N MET A 1 3.06 -17.75 21.46
CA MET A 1 3.97 -17.45 20.32
C MET A 1 5.40 -17.52 20.81
N PRO A 2 6.37 -18.05 20.04
CA PRO A 2 7.79 -17.92 20.37
C PRO A 2 8.19 -16.44 20.49
N ASP A 3 9.37 -16.18 21.07
CA ASP A 3 9.90 -14.82 21.27
C ASP A 3 10.22 -14.14 19.91
N ILE A 4 9.19 -13.58 19.28
CA ILE A 4 9.30 -12.77 18.07
C ILE A 4 9.80 -11.38 18.48
N ARG A 5 11.00 -11.03 18.04
CA ARG A 5 11.62 -9.73 18.33
C ARG A 5 11.79 -8.93 17.04
N ILE A 6 11.18 -7.74 17.02
CA ILE A 6 11.34 -6.79 15.92
C ILE A 6 12.78 -6.28 15.93
N LYS A 7 13.43 -6.30 14.77
CA LYS A 7 14.74 -5.68 14.58
C LYS A 7 14.54 -4.31 13.94
N ARG A 8 15.33 -3.33 14.39
CA ARG A 8 15.41 -2.03 13.71
C ARG A 8 16.00 -2.25 12.31
N LEU A 9 15.17 -2.10 11.28
CA LEU A 9 15.55 -2.15 9.89
C LEU A 9 14.85 -1.01 9.16
N LYS A 10 15.60 -0.31 8.31
CA LYS A 10 15.01 0.67 7.40
C LYS A 10 14.45 -0.06 6.19
N CYS A 11 13.19 0.19 5.84
CA CYS A 11 12.60 -0.33 4.62
C CYS A 11 12.92 0.62 3.46
N TYR A 12 13.98 0.34 2.71
CA TYR A 12 14.38 1.17 1.57
C TYR A 12 13.33 1.17 0.44
N ALA A 13 12.60 0.06 0.25
CA ALA A 13 11.54 -0.01 -0.75
C ALA A 13 10.40 0.98 -0.43
N MET A 14 9.94 1.00 0.82
CA MET A 14 8.90 1.95 1.24
C MET A 14 9.39 3.40 1.17
N GLU A 15 10.63 3.67 1.58
CA GLU A 15 11.21 5.01 1.44
C GLU A 15 11.17 5.50 -0.02
N SER A 16 11.64 4.69 -0.97
CA SER A 16 11.61 5.07 -2.38
C SER A 16 10.21 5.28 -2.94
N LEU A 17 9.21 4.52 -2.47
CA LEU A 17 7.80 4.72 -2.88
C LEU A 17 7.24 6.04 -2.34
N ILE A 18 7.60 6.43 -1.12
CA ILE A 18 7.21 7.71 -0.52
C ILE A 18 7.89 8.87 -1.26
N GLU A 19 9.20 8.75 -1.55
CA GLU A 19 9.96 9.73 -2.31
C GLU A 19 9.34 9.98 -3.69
N GLU A 20 8.93 8.92 -4.40
CA GLU A 20 8.25 9.06 -5.70
C GLU A 20 6.96 9.90 -5.61
N GLY A 21 6.15 9.65 -4.58
CA GLY A 21 4.93 10.44 -4.33
C GLY A 21 5.23 11.91 -4.04
N GLN A 22 6.35 12.18 -3.37
CA GLN A 22 6.77 13.55 -3.05
C GLN A 22 7.33 14.28 -4.28
N GLU A 23 8.15 13.62 -5.10
CA GLU A 23 8.62 14.16 -6.38
C GLU A 23 7.45 14.54 -7.29
N LEU A 24 6.37 13.73 -7.32
CA LEU A 24 5.14 14.06 -8.07
C LEU A 24 4.46 15.33 -7.57
N ILE A 25 4.45 15.58 -6.26
CA ILE A 25 3.89 16.82 -5.67
C ILE A 25 4.71 18.03 -6.12
N GLU A 26 6.03 17.91 -6.14
CA GLU A 26 6.96 18.97 -6.50
C GLU A 26 6.95 19.25 -8.01
N ALA A 27 6.80 18.22 -8.84
CA ALA A 27 6.85 18.31 -10.30
C ALA A 27 5.54 18.73 -10.98
N THR A 28 4.42 18.76 -10.26
CA THR A 28 3.09 19.06 -10.83
C THR A 28 2.42 20.20 -10.10
N GLU A 29 1.55 20.98 -10.74
CA GLU A 29 0.71 21.97 -10.03
C GLU A 29 -0.50 21.32 -9.35
N LYS A 30 -1.09 22.00 -8.36
CA LYS A 30 -2.35 21.53 -7.76
C LYS A 30 -3.43 21.41 -8.83
N GLY A 31 -4.06 20.25 -8.91
CA GLY A 31 -5.13 19.99 -9.84
C GLY A 31 -5.18 18.52 -10.21
N ALA A 32 -6.08 18.20 -11.13
CA ALA A 32 -6.44 16.81 -11.39
C ALA A 32 -5.34 15.97 -12.06
N VAL A 33 -4.21 16.55 -12.49
CA VAL A 33 -3.02 15.79 -12.91
C VAL A 33 -2.23 15.33 -11.69
N ARG A 34 -2.01 16.22 -10.72
CA ARG A 34 -1.38 15.90 -9.43
C ARG A 34 -2.18 14.84 -8.68
N ASP A 35 -3.51 14.99 -8.60
CA ASP A 35 -4.36 14.02 -7.90
C ASP A 35 -4.26 12.62 -8.52
N ALA A 36 -4.19 12.52 -9.85
CA ALA A 36 -4.00 11.24 -10.54
C ALA A 36 -2.62 10.62 -10.25
N GLY A 37 -1.57 11.45 -10.25
CA GLY A 37 -0.22 11.01 -9.88
C GLY A 37 -0.14 10.52 -8.43
N LEU A 38 -0.74 11.26 -7.49
CA LEU A 38 -0.81 10.91 -6.08
C LEU A 38 -1.57 9.62 -5.84
N ILE A 39 -2.70 9.41 -6.51
CA ILE A 39 -3.43 8.14 -6.43
C ILE A 39 -2.55 7.00 -6.95
N GLY A 40 -1.88 7.18 -8.09
CA GLY A 40 -0.97 6.16 -8.63
C GLY A 40 0.19 5.83 -7.68
N ALA A 41 0.80 6.83 -7.06
CA ALA A 41 1.85 6.62 -6.05
C ALA A 41 1.33 5.88 -4.81
N ALA A 42 0.14 6.25 -4.32
CA ALA A 42 -0.50 5.56 -3.21
C ALA A 42 -0.81 4.09 -3.55
N GLN A 43 -1.31 3.79 -4.75
CA GLN A 43 -1.55 2.40 -5.16
C GLN A 43 -0.28 1.56 -5.21
N LYS A 44 0.87 2.14 -5.56
CA LYS A 44 2.16 1.44 -5.49
C LYS A 44 2.54 1.08 -4.04
N VAL A 45 2.26 1.97 -3.09
CA VAL A 45 2.43 1.70 -1.65
C VAL A 45 1.53 0.54 -1.22
N GLU A 46 0.24 0.59 -1.53
CA GLU A 46 -0.70 -0.50 -1.20
C GLU A 46 -0.28 -1.84 -1.82
N HIS A 47 0.20 -1.86 -3.07
CA HIS A 47 0.65 -3.09 -3.72
C HIS A 47 1.88 -3.70 -3.04
N TYR A 48 2.80 -2.86 -2.56
CA TYR A 48 3.94 -3.29 -1.76
C TYR A 48 3.49 -3.91 -0.43
N GLU A 49 2.49 -3.32 0.24
CA GLU A 49 1.96 -3.83 1.50
C GLU A 49 1.16 -5.12 1.31
N ILE A 50 0.33 -5.21 0.27
CA ILE A 50 -0.42 -6.43 -0.09
C ILE A 50 0.54 -7.60 -0.34
N ALA A 51 1.62 -7.38 -1.08
CA ALA A 51 2.64 -8.40 -1.32
C ALA A 51 3.35 -8.81 0.00
N THR A 52 3.64 -7.83 0.85
CA THR A 52 4.31 -8.04 2.15
C THR A 52 3.43 -8.83 3.10
N TYR A 53 2.19 -8.40 3.35
CA TYR A 53 1.26 -9.09 4.24
C TYR A 53 0.84 -10.47 3.71
N GLY A 54 0.71 -10.63 2.39
CA GLY A 54 0.49 -11.95 1.77
C GLY A 54 1.62 -12.94 2.08
N THR A 55 2.87 -12.47 2.01
CA THR A 55 4.05 -13.26 2.38
C THR A 55 4.06 -13.58 3.88
N LEU A 56 3.79 -12.58 4.73
CA LEU A 56 3.76 -12.76 6.19
C LEU A 56 2.66 -13.74 6.64
N CYS A 57 1.48 -13.69 6.03
CA CYS A 57 0.40 -14.66 6.29
C CYS A 57 0.84 -16.08 5.96
N SER A 58 1.48 -16.28 4.80
CA SER A 58 1.97 -17.59 4.35
C SER A 58 3.03 -18.15 5.30
N LEU A 59 3.95 -17.30 5.76
CA LEU A 59 4.99 -17.69 6.74
C LEU A 59 4.37 -18.01 8.10
N ALA A 60 3.44 -17.19 8.59
CA ALA A 60 2.75 -17.44 9.86
C ALA A 60 1.99 -18.77 9.84
N GLU A 61 1.35 -19.12 8.72
CA GLU A 61 0.71 -20.41 8.51
C GLU A 61 1.71 -21.57 8.55
N GLN A 62 2.82 -21.47 7.82
CA GLN A 62 3.87 -22.51 7.80
C GLN A 62 4.51 -22.74 9.18
N LEU A 63 4.59 -21.69 9.99
CA LEU A 63 5.16 -21.75 11.35
C LEU A 63 4.13 -22.11 12.43
N GLY A 64 2.85 -22.28 12.06
CA GLY A 64 1.77 -22.61 13.01
C GLY A 64 1.34 -21.44 13.90
N TYR A 65 1.63 -20.20 13.52
CA TYR A 65 1.26 -18.99 14.28
C TYR A 65 -0.12 -18.49 13.88
N THR A 66 -1.17 -19.26 14.23
CA THR A 66 -2.56 -18.99 13.83
C THR A 66 -3.06 -17.61 14.22
N GLU A 67 -2.76 -17.14 15.43
CA GLU A 67 -3.16 -15.80 15.88
C GLU A 67 -2.52 -14.69 15.06
N ALA A 68 -1.20 -14.79 14.82
CA ALA A 68 -0.48 -13.84 13.97
C ALA A 68 -1.02 -13.85 12.52
N LYS A 69 -1.29 -15.04 11.96
CA LYS A 69 -1.90 -15.17 10.63
C LYS A 69 -3.22 -14.40 10.56
N ASN A 70 -4.09 -14.54 11.56
CA ASN A 70 -5.40 -13.88 11.55
C ASN A 70 -5.27 -12.35 11.58
N ILE A 71 -4.39 -11.82 12.43
CA ILE A 71 -4.13 -10.37 12.52
C ILE A 71 -3.54 -9.86 11.20
N LEU A 72 -2.54 -10.55 10.64
CA LEU A 72 -1.93 -10.18 9.36
C LEU A 72 -2.91 -10.25 8.19
N ALA A 73 -3.85 -11.21 8.23
CA ALA A 73 -4.88 -11.36 7.21
C ALA A 73 -5.95 -10.26 7.29
N GLU A 74 -6.23 -9.74 8.49
CA GLU A 74 -7.08 -8.56 8.67
C GLU A 74 -6.43 -7.34 8.00
N THR A 75 -5.15 -7.06 8.30
CA THR A 75 -4.44 -5.97 7.64
C THR A 75 -4.34 -6.15 6.13
N LEU A 76 -4.02 -7.36 5.64
CA LEU A 76 -4.04 -7.67 4.21
C LEU A 76 -5.39 -7.34 3.54
N LYS A 77 -6.50 -7.56 4.23
CA LYS A 77 -7.83 -7.25 3.73
C LYS A 77 -8.07 -5.73 3.71
N GLU A 78 -7.58 -5.02 4.72
CA GLU A 78 -7.64 -3.56 4.79
C GLU A 78 -6.87 -2.93 3.62
N GLU A 79 -5.63 -3.35 3.35
CA GLU A 79 -4.84 -2.79 2.23
C GLU A 79 -5.48 -3.05 0.87
N LYS A 80 -6.02 -4.26 0.66
CA LYS A 80 -6.80 -4.56 -0.56
C LYS A 80 -8.01 -3.65 -0.69
N SER A 81 -8.72 -3.40 0.40
CA SER A 81 -9.86 -2.48 0.38
C SER A 81 -9.44 -1.03 0.15
N THR A 82 -8.25 -0.63 0.59
CA THR A 82 -7.71 0.70 0.35
C THR A 82 -7.32 0.87 -1.13
N ASP A 83 -6.64 -0.11 -1.73
CA ASP A 83 -6.35 -0.10 -3.18
C ASP A 83 -7.62 -0.07 -4.05
N ASP A 84 -8.67 -0.81 -3.66
CA ASP A 84 -9.98 -0.76 -4.35
C ASP A 84 -10.62 0.64 -4.28
N LYS A 85 -10.50 1.33 -3.14
CA LYS A 85 -10.98 2.71 -2.97
C LYS A 85 -10.15 3.68 -3.82
N LEU A 86 -8.82 3.53 -3.84
CA LEU A 86 -7.94 4.34 -4.70
C LEU A 86 -8.27 4.13 -6.18
N THR A 87 -8.53 2.89 -6.60
CA THR A 87 -8.98 2.56 -7.95
C THR A 87 -10.31 3.25 -8.29
N THR A 88 -11.24 3.32 -7.34
CA THR A 88 -12.50 4.02 -7.50
C THR A 88 -12.28 5.53 -7.69
N LEU A 89 -11.45 6.14 -6.83
CA LEU A 89 -11.07 7.54 -6.93
C LEU A 89 -10.38 7.87 -8.27
N ALA A 90 -9.51 6.98 -8.76
CA ALA A 90 -8.86 7.12 -10.05
C ALA A 90 -9.89 7.18 -11.20
N LYS A 91 -10.87 6.28 -11.21
CA LYS A 91 -11.93 6.22 -12.22
C LYS A 91 -12.82 7.47 -12.18
N GLU A 92 -13.18 7.94 -11.00
CA GLU A 92 -13.98 9.16 -10.84
C GLU A 92 -13.23 10.41 -11.34
N ASN A 93 -11.92 10.49 -11.08
CA ASN A 93 -11.08 11.59 -11.57
C ASN A 93 -10.90 11.58 -13.09
N VAL A 94 -10.89 10.41 -13.74
CA VAL A 94 -10.90 10.29 -15.20
C VAL A 94 -12.24 10.76 -15.77
N ASN A 95 -13.36 10.34 -15.18
CA ASN A 95 -14.69 10.68 -15.68
C ASN A 95 -15.02 12.18 -15.57
N LYS A 96 -14.48 12.90 -14.58
CA LYS A 96 -14.63 14.37 -14.48
C LYS A 96 -13.92 15.15 -15.60
N LYS A 97 -12.98 14.54 -16.32
CA LYS A 97 -12.24 15.17 -17.44
C LYS A 97 -12.78 14.80 -18.82
N ALA A 98 -13.68 13.82 -18.91
CA ALA A 98 -14.23 13.32 -20.17
C ALA A 98 -15.55 14.00 -20.59
N GLY A 99 -15.98 15.05 -19.87
CA GLY A 99 -17.19 15.83 -20.13
C GLY A 99 -16.91 17.31 -20.25
#